data_AF-A0A6L5FX47-F1
#
_entry.id   AF-A0A6L5FX47-F1
#
_cell.length_a   1.000
_cell.length_b   1.000
_cell.length_c   1.000
_cell.angle_alpha   90.00
_cell.angle_beta   90.00
_cell.angle_gamma   90.00
#
_symmetry.space_group_name_H-M   'P 1'
#
loop_
_entity.id
_entity.type
_entity.pdbx_description
1 polymer ?
#
loop_
_entity_poly.entity_id
_entity_poly.type
_entity_poly.pdbx_seq_one_letter_code
_entity_poly.pdbx_strand_id
1 'polypeptide(L)'
;MSDRIESTKPLTEESSDSTKTAVAVMIMIVTLLGTVFAFLQSQASNEEARAAREAESASLRSMVKVNEAGRSIGRDNLAYGLWSDHEWLRYSYDLTATAGGPNSAYARLLSEVEGAVSSELEQYSMMLQGEEYALEDGTYDYALFYEELYAPSYEAAEFDEQYATERDAWGGKADAFVAVITVLAVALFLLGLSSTITPAVRKQFIVAGGVVAAVAAIWGAATYLRGVQAPSPKAIDDYVAATVEVNTAEDVEDYERAIARLDSAIEEREGYANAFLVRGNAYFNLDFLNSDGPQGSEDALADFNRALESNPDDWVSIGNVGAVHYWLGNYEASLENTEGTTRPPWRTPKRRWRSNRTIRSYL
;
A
#
# COMPACT_ATOMS: atom_id res chain seq x y z
N MET A 1 -32.20 -3.23 93.05
CA MET A 1 -33.10 -3.47 91.91
C MET A 1 -33.06 -2.23 91.02
N SER A 2 -32.10 -2.18 90.10
CA SER A 2 -31.97 -1.14 89.08
C SER A 2 -31.04 -1.70 88.02
N ASP A 3 -31.60 -2.53 87.15
CA ASP A 3 -30.88 -3.19 86.07
C ASP A 3 -30.41 -2.20 85.02
N ARG A 4 -29.13 -2.29 84.70
CA ARG A 4 -28.50 -1.72 83.50
C ARG A 4 -29.08 -2.43 82.28
N ILE A 5 -29.75 -1.68 81.41
CA ILE A 5 -30.06 -2.13 80.06
C ILE A 5 -28.90 -1.68 79.15
N GLU A 6 -28.02 -2.63 78.83
CA GLU A 6 -27.08 -2.49 77.72
C GLU A 6 -27.85 -2.47 76.40
N SER A 7 -27.76 -1.34 75.70
CA SER A 7 -28.19 -1.20 74.31
C SER A 7 -27.10 -1.78 73.41
N THR A 8 -27.25 -3.05 73.01
CA THR A 8 -26.45 -3.66 71.95
C THR A 8 -27.09 -3.37 70.60
N LYS A 9 -26.34 -2.64 69.78
CA LYS A 9 -26.64 -2.28 68.39
C LYS A 9 -26.25 -3.45 67.47
N PRO A 10 -27.11 -3.97 66.59
CA PRO A 10 -26.68 -4.80 65.48
C PRO A 10 -26.78 -4.00 64.18
N LEU A 11 -25.66 -3.47 63.69
CA LEU A 11 -25.57 -2.85 62.35
C LEU A 11 -24.25 -3.24 61.70
N THR A 12 -24.07 -4.51 61.35
CA THR A 12 -22.92 -4.93 60.51
C THR A 12 -23.18 -6.12 59.58
N GLU A 13 -24.22 -6.93 59.76
CA GLU A 13 -24.38 -8.17 58.98
C GLU A 13 -24.86 -7.96 57.53
N GLU A 14 -25.67 -6.94 57.26
CA GLU A 14 -26.30 -6.71 55.94
C GLU A 14 -25.31 -6.30 54.82
N SER A 15 -24.16 -5.70 55.19
CA SER A 15 -23.15 -5.22 54.22
C SER A 15 -22.25 -6.33 53.64
N SER A 16 -22.11 -7.45 54.35
CA SER A 16 -21.25 -8.57 53.94
C SER A 16 -21.89 -9.37 52.79
N ASP A 17 -23.21 -9.54 52.84
CA ASP A 17 -23.95 -10.38 51.88
C ASP A 17 -24.07 -9.67 50.52
N SER A 18 -24.37 -8.38 50.52
CA SER A 18 -24.39 -7.55 49.30
C SER A 18 -23.05 -7.50 48.58
N THR A 19 -21.93 -7.46 49.30
CA THR A 19 -20.58 -7.46 48.70
C THR A 19 -20.26 -8.78 48.00
N LYS A 20 -20.63 -9.93 48.60
CA LYS A 20 -20.42 -11.25 47.98
C LYS A 20 -21.25 -11.40 46.70
N THR A 21 -22.51 -10.97 46.74
CA THR A 21 -23.39 -10.95 45.57
C THR A 21 -22.84 -10.05 44.46
N ALA A 22 -22.34 -8.85 44.80
CA ALA A 22 -21.73 -7.95 43.83
C ALA A 22 -20.48 -8.56 43.16
N VAL A 23 -19.61 -9.23 43.92
CA VAL A 23 -18.44 -9.94 43.35
C VAL A 23 -18.87 -11.08 42.44
N ALA A 24 -19.89 -11.87 42.83
CA ALA A 24 -20.43 -12.93 41.99
C ALA A 24 -20.99 -12.39 40.67
N VAL A 25 -21.74 -11.28 40.71
CA VAL A 25 -22.24 -10.59 39.51
C VAL A 25 -21.10 -10.11 38.63
N MET A 26 -20.05 -9.50 39.20
CA MET A 26 -18.88 -9.08 38.42
C MET A 26 -18.19 -10.27 37.76
N ILE A 27 -17.98 -11.38 38.46
CA ILE A 27 -17.40 -12.60 37.89
C ILE A 27 -18.24 -13.11 36.72
N MET A 28 -19.58 -13.12 36.85
CA MET A 28 -20.48 -13.51 35.76
C MET A 28 -20.33 -12.59 34.53
N ILE A 29 -20.29 -11.28 34.74
CA ILE A 29 -20.11 -10.29 33.66
C ILE A 29 -18.76 -10.51 32.96
N VAL A 30 -17.67 -10.63 33.72
CA VAL A 30 -16.33 -10.82 33.15
C VAL A 30 -16.22 -12.15 32.40
N THR A 31 -16.88 -13.20 32.91
CA THR A 31 -16.95 -14.50 32.21
C THR A 31 -17.69 -14.37 30.88
N LEU A 32 -18.84 -13.69 30.88
CA LEU A 32 -19.62 -13.46 29.67
C LEU A 32 -18.85 -12.62 28.64
N LEU A 33 -18.15 -11.57 29.09
CA LEU A 33 -17.25 -10.79 28.23
C LEU A 33 -16.15 -11.67 27.64
N GLY A 34 -15.54 -12.54 28.44
CA GLY A 34 -14.54 -13.49 27.96
C GLY A 34 -15.09 -14.41 26.86
N THR A 35 -16.32 -14.91 27.02
CA THR A 35 -17.00 -15.70 25.97
C THR A 35 -17.26 -14.89 24.71
N VAL A 36 -17.73 -13.64 24.83
CA VAL A 36 -17.95 -12.75 23.69
C VAL A 36 -16.65 -12.49 22.92
N PHE A 37 -15.57 -12.15 23.62
CA PHE A 37 -14.29 -11.91 22.95
C PHE A 37 -13.66 -13.18 22.38
N ALA A 38 -13.88 -14.35 22.99
CA ALA A 38 -13.48 -15.63 22.39
C ALA A 38 -14.21 -15.91 21.07
N PHE A 39 -15.51 -15.60 21.01
CA PHE A 39 -16.26 -15.69 19.76
C PHE A 39 -15.74 -14.71 18.71
N LEU A 40 -15.50 -13.44 19.08
CA LEU A 40 -14.95 -12.43 18.18
C LEU A 40 -13.53 -12.78 17.70
N GLN A 41 -12.70 -13.37 18.57
CA GLN A 41 -11.38 -13.88 18.22
C GLN A 41 -11.49 -14.97 17.17
N SER A 42 -12.36 -15.97 17.38
CA SER A 42 -12.57 -17.03 16.39
C SER A 42 -13.11 -16.51 15.06
N GLN A 43 -13.98 -15.51 15.09
CA GLN A 43 -14.48 -14.86 13.88
C GLN A 43 -13.35 -14.14 13.13
N ALA A 44 -12.55 -13.33 13.83
CA ALA A 44 -11.43 -12.62 13.24
C ALA A 44 -10.40 -13.59 12.62
N SER A 45 -10.07 -14.69 13.31
CA SER A 45 -9.17 -15.73 12.76
C SER A 45 -9.74 -16.44 11.53
N ASN A 46 -11.05 -16.62 11.44
CA ASN A 46 -11.67 -17.20 10.24
C ASN A 46 -11.57 -16.27 9.03
N GLU A 47 -11.78 -14.97 9.24
CA GLU A 47 -11.61 -13.95 8.18
C GLU A 47 -10.14 -13.77 7.79
N GLU A 48 -9.21 -13.76 8.75
CA GLU A 48 -7.76 -13.79 8.49
C GLU A 48 -7.39 -14.98 7.60
N ALA A 49 -7.87 -16.18 7.94
CA ALA A 49 -7.60 -17.38 7.14
C ALA A 49 -8.21 -17.29 5.73
N ARG A 50 -9.34 -16.60 5.56
CA ARG A 50 -9.94 -16.35 4.25
C ARG A 50 -9.09 -15.37 3.46
N ALA A 51 -8.78 -14.21 4.02
CA ALA A 51 -7.94 -13.19 3.39
C ALA A 51 -6.55 -13.73 3.05
N ALA A 52 -5.97 -14.61 3.89
CA ALA A 52 -4.70 -15.28 3.61
C ALA A 52 -4.74 -16.14 2.33
N ARG A 53 -5.85 -16.88 2.10
CA ARG A 53 -6.03 -17.66 0.88
C ARG A 53 -6.23 -16.77 -0.34
N GLU A 54 -6.95 -15.67 -0.19
CA GLU A 54 -7.17 -14.69 -1.26
C GLU A 54 -5.86 -13.99 -1.62
N ALA A 55 -5.04 -13.61 -0.65
CA ALA A 55 -3.70 -13.06 -0.82
C ALA A 55 -2.76 -14.05 -1.52
N GLU A 56 -2.71 -15.32 -1.08
CA GLU A 56 -1.89 -16.34 -1.75
C GLU A 56 -2.31 -16.51 -3.22
N SER A 57 -3.61 -16.55 -3.49
CA SER A 57 -4.13 -16.62 -4.84
C SER A 57 -3.81 -15.38 -5.67
N ALA A 58 -3.87 -14.18 -5.08
CA ALA A 58 -3.54 -12.92 -5.73
C ALA A 58 -2.05 -12.83 -6.04
N SER A 59 -1.17 -13.22 -5.12
CA SER A 59 0.28 -13.29 -5.35
C SER A 59 0.63 -14.23 -6.50
N LEU A 60 0.01 -15.40 -6.56
CA LEU A 60 0.16 -16.32 -7.70
C LEU A 60 -0.32 -15.69 -9.02
N ARG A 61 -1.47 -14.98 -9.01
CA ARG A 61 -1.94 -14.25 -10.19
C ARG A 61 -0.98 -13.15 -10.61
N SER A 62 -0.46 -12.37 -9.67
CA SER A 62 0.54 -11.32 -9.92
C SER A 62 1.78 -11.88 -10.61
N MET A 63 2.35 -12.97 -10.06
CA MET A 63 3.49 -13.66 -10.67
C MET A 63 3.19 -14.14 -12.10
N VAL A 64 2.01 -14.70 -12.33
CA VAL A 64 1.59 -15.16 -13.67
C VAL A 64 1.47 -13.97 -14.62
N LYS A 65 0.84 -12.86 -14.20
CA LYS A 65 0.62 -11.68 -15.04
C LYS A 65 1.92 -10.96 -15.40
N VAL A 66 2.85 -10.84 -14.47
CA VAL A 66 4.20 -10.31 -14.76
C VAL A 66 4.92 -11.21 -15.77
N ASN A 67 4.82 -12.54 -15.63
CA ASN A 67 5.45 -13.46 -16.58
C ASN A 67 4.79 -13.45 -17.97
N GLU A 68 3.47 -13.35 -18.01
CA GLU A 68 2.68 -13.25 -19.23
C GLU A 68 3.03 -11.97 -19.99
N ALA A 69 3.03 -10.82 -19.31
CA ALA A 69 3.44 -9.53 -19.89
C ALA A 69 4.87 -9.60 -20.45
N GLY A 70 5.84 -10.07 -19.64
CA GLY A 70 7.23 -10.19 -20.09
C GLY A 70 7.43 -11.13 -21.28
N ARG A 71 6.66 -12.22 -21.38
CA ARG A 71 6.69 -13.13 -22.53
C ARG A 71 6.07 -12.52 -23.78
N SER A 72 4.92 -11.85 -23.62
CA SER A 72 4.25 -11.16 -24.72
C SER A 72 5.15 -10.06 -25.29
N ILE A 73 5.73 -9.23 -24.42
CA ILE A 73 6.71 -8.20 -24.76
C ILE A 73 7.94 -8.78 -25.45
N GLY A 74 8.52 -9.86 -24.91
CA GLY A 74 9.69 -10.49 -25.51
C GLY A 74 9.42 -11.07 -26.90
N ARG A 75 8.24 -11.66 -27.10
CA ARG A 75 7.80 -12.15 -28.42
C ARG A 75 7.58 -11.00 -29.39
N ASP A 76 6.91 -9.94 -28.93
CA ASP A 76 6.60 -8.78 -29.76
C ASP A 76 7.88 -8.07 -30.22
N ASN A 77 8.80 -7.80 -29.29
CA ASN A 77 10.10 -7.21 -29.58
C ASN A 77 10.89 -7.99 -30.64
N LEU A 78 10.83 -9.31 -30.59
CA LEU A 78 11.49 -10.14 -31.60
C LEU A 78 10.80 -10.01 -32.96
N ALA A 79 9.47 -10.07 -33.00
CA ALA A 79 8.70 -9.95 -34.23
C ALA A 79 8.89 -8.56 -34.86
N TYR A 80 8.73 -7.51 -34.08
CA TYR A 80 8.93 -6.14 -34.49
C TYR A 80 10.38 -5.88 -34.94
N GLY A 81 11.37 -6.36 -34.18
CA GLY A 81 12.79 -6.18 -34.54
C GLY A 81 13.14 -6.82 -35.87
N LEU A 82 12.67 -8.05 -36.12
CA LEU A 82 12.85 -8.72 -37.41
C LEU A 82 12.11 -7.97 -38.53
N TRP A 83 10.86 -7.57 -38.28
CA TRP A 83 10.08 -6.78 -39.25
C TRP A 83 10.83 -5.50 -39.63
N SER A 84 11.31 -4.75 -38.65
CA SER A 84 12.03 -3.49 -38.83
C SER A 84 13.34 -3.69 -39.61
N ASP A 85 14.08 -4.77 -39.35
CA ASP A 85 15.30 -5.09 -40.09
C ASP A 85 15.01 -5.36 -41.57
N HIS A 86 13.95 -6.13 -41.86
CA HIS A 86 13.51 -6.44 -43.23
C HIS A 86 13.00 -5.17 -43.95
N GLU A 87 12.25 -4.31 -43.27
CA GLU A 87 11.82 -3.00 -43.80
C GLU A 87 13.01 -2.08 -44.13
N TRP A 88 14.03 -2.06 -43.26
CA TRP A 88 15.24 -1.28 -43.51
C TRP A 88 16.04 -1.81 -44.71
N LEU A 89 16.17 -3.13 -44.83
CA LEU A 89 16.80 -3.77 -45.99
C LEU A 89 16.03 -3.46 -47.28
N ARG A 90 14.71 -3.59 -47.28
CA ARG A 90 13.82 -3.22 -48.39
C ARG A 90 14.10 -1.79 -48.86
N TYR A 91 14.06 -0.84 -47.92
CA TYR A 91 14.36 0.57 -48.20
C TYR A 91 15.75 0.78 -48.81
N SER A 92 16.78 0.09 -48.30
CA SER A 92 18.15 0.17 -48.82
C SER A 92 18.27 -0.33 -50.27
N TYR A 93 17.53 -1.39 -50.61
CA TYR A 93 17.48 -1.93 -51.96
C TYR A 93 16.68 -1.05 -52.92
N ASP A 94 15.59 -0.43 -52.45
CA ASP A 94 14.82 0.54 -53.24
C ASP A 94 15.65 1.77 -53.62
N LEU A 95 16.46 2.28 -52.70
CA LEU A 95 17.41 3.35 -52.99
C LEU A 95 18.42 2.94 -54.07
N THR A 96 18.97 1.73 -53.97
CA THR A 96 19.92 1.19 -54.96
C THR A 96 19.26 0.98 -56.33
N ALA A 97 18.02 0.48 -56.35
CA ALA A 97 17.25 0.30 -57.57
C ALA A 97 16.93 1.64 -58.26
N THR A 98 16.63 2.67 -57.47
CA THR A 98 16.30 4.03 -57.93
C THR A 98 17.53 4.76 -58.45
N ALA A 99 18.70 4.57 -57.84
CA ALA A 99 19.96 5.13 -58.29
C ALA A 99 20.39 4.62 -59.68
N GLY A 100 19.89 3.44 -60.11
CA GLY A 100 20.17 2.84 -61.40
C GLY A 100 21.52 2.10 -61.48
N GLY A 101 21.91 1.68 -62.69
CA GLY A 101 23.17 0.97 -62.94
C GLY A 101 23.05 -0.56 -63.05
N PRO A 102 24.17 -1.28 -63.17
CA PRO A 102 24.17 -2.72 -63.50
C PRO A 102 23.42 -3.60 -62.51
N ASN A 103 23.33 -3.18 -61.25
CA ASN A 103 22.73 -3.95 -60.17
C ASN A 103 21.25 -3.60 -59.91
N SER A 104 20.67 -2.63 -60.62
CA SER A 104 19.34 -2.11 -60.29
C SER A 104 18.23 -3.17 -60.41
N ALA A 105 18.33 -4.09 -61.37
CA ALA A 105 17.35 -5.16 -61.53
C ALA A 105 17.41 -6.19 -60.39
N TYR A 106 18.62 -6.49 -59.90
CA TYR A 106 18.82 -7.39 -58.76
C TYR A 106 18.34 -6.75 -57.46
N ALA A 107 18.60 -5.46 -57.27
CA ALA A 107 18.11 -4.71 -56.11
C ALA A 107 16.57 -4.71 -56.00
N ARG A 108 15.84 -4.57 -57.12
CA ARG A 108 14.36 -4.67 -57.10
C ARG A 108 13.86 -6.03 -56.62
N LEU A 109 14.48 -7.11 -57.09
CA LEU A 109 14.12 -8.47 -56.67
C LEU A 109 14.36 -8.67 -55.16
N LEU A 110 15.48 -8.16 -54.64
CA LEU A 110 15.75 -8.23 -53.20
C LEU A 110 14.73 -7.40 -52.41
N SER A 111 14.44 -6.16 -52.84
CA SER A 111 13.41 -5.34 -52.21
C SER A 111 12.05 -6.04 -52.13
N GLU A 112 11.61 -6.69 -53.22
CA GLU A 112 10.35 -7.46 -53.24
C GLU A 112 10.38 -8.63 -52.22
N VAL A 113 11.50 -9.33 -52.10
CA VAL A 113 11.66 -10.42 -51.11
C VAL A 113 11.61 -9.88 -49.68
N GLU A 114 12.36 -8.83 -49.38
CA GLU A 114 12.36 -8.22 -48.04
C GLU A 114 10.98 -7.67 -47.67
N GLY A 115 10.25 -7.10 -48.64
CA GLY A 115 8.87 -6.65 -48.47
C GLY A 115 7.87 -7.78 -48.22
N ALA A 116 8.04 -8.94 -48.86
CA ALA A 116 7.21 -10.11 -48.59
C ALA A 116 7.49 -10.69 -47.20
N VAL A 117 8.77 -10.71 -46.76
CA VAL A 117 9.13 -11.23 -45.43
C VAL A 117 8.63 -10.30 -44.32
N SER A 118 8.83 -8.99 -44.44
CA SER A 118 8.29 -8.02 -43.49
C SER A 118 6.76 -8.13 -43.38
N SER A 119 6.03 -8.16 -44.50
CA SER A 119 4.56 -8.31 -44.45
C SER A 119 4.10 -9.58 -43.73
N GLU A 120 4.81 -10.71 -43.90
CA GLU A 120 4.51 -11.94 -43.13
C GLU A 120 4.87 -11.84 -41.65
N LEU A 121 5.80 -10.96 -41.26
CA LEU A 121 6.19 -10.75 -39.86
C LEU A 121 5.19 -9.89 -39.08
N GLU A 122 4.40 -9.05 -39.75
CA GLU A 122 3.38 -8.19 -39.13
C GLU A 122 2.40 -8.99 -38.26
N GLN A 123 1.98 -10.18 -38.72
CA GLN A 123 1.04 -11.04 -37.99
C GLN A 123 1.58 -11.57 -36.65
N TYR A 124 2.88 -11.41 -36.37
CA TYR A 124 3.51 -11.85 -35.13
C TYR A 124 3.77 -10.73 -34.13
N SER A 125 3.60 -9.47 -34.53
CA SER A 125 3.63 -8.32 -33.62
C SER A 125 2.22 -7.81 -33.36
N MET A 126 1.82 -7.84 -32.11
CA MET A 126 0.63 -7.20 -31.56
C MET A 126 0.69 -5.68 -31.77
N MET A 127 1.87 -5.07 -31.60
CA MET A 127 2.05 -3.63 -31.80
C MET A 127 1.79 -3.22 -33.25
N LEU A 128 2.32 -3.97 -34.23
CA LEU A 128 2.09 -3.70 -35.66
C LEU A 128 0.62 -3.94 -36.08
N GLN A 129 -0.10 -4.80 -35.37
CA GLN A 129 -1.50 -5.13 -35.64
C GLN A 129 -2.51 -4.18 -34.97
N GLY A 130 -2.12 -3.51 -33.88
CA GLY A 130 -3.00 -2.58 -33.18
C GLY A 130 -3.00 -1.22 -33.86
N GLU A 131 -4.13 -0.86 -34.47
CA GLU A 131 -4.32 0.46 -35.07
C GLU A 131 -4.21 1.57 -34.02
N GLU A 132 -4.54 1.27 -32.77
CA GLU A 132 -4.40 2.15 -31.60
C GLU A 132 -2.96 2.56 -31.31
N TYR A 133 -1.96 1.77 -31.72
CA TYR A 133 -0.55 2.05 -31.50
C TYR A 133 0.10 2.80 -32.67
N ALA A 134 -0.60 2.96 -33.80
CA ALA A 134 -0.04 3.63 -34.98
C ALA A 134 -0.17 5.15 -34.87
N LEU A 135 0.93 5.87 -35.04
CA LEU A 135 0.99 7.33 -34.99
C LEU A 135 0.85 7.93 -36.40
N GLU A 136 0.41 9.19 -36.48
CA GLU A 136 0.18 9.88 -37.77
C GLU A 136 1.46 10.03 -38.62
N ASP A 137 2.62 10.02 -37.98
CA ASP A 137 3.92 10.13 -38.64
C ASP A 137 4.43 8.78 -39.20
N GLY A 138 3.66 7.71 -39.04
CA GLY A 138 3.99 6.36 -39.46
C GLY A 138 4.91 5.61 -38.48
N THR A 139 5.13 6.14 -37.28
CA THR A 139 5.76 5.44 -36.17
C THR A 139 4.73 4.77 -35.26
N TYR A 140 5.17 4.17 -34.15
CA TYR A 140 4.32 3.45 -33.22
C TYR A 140 4.51 3.97 -31.79
N ASP A 141 3.42 4.04 -31.03
CA ASP A 141 3.43 4.39 -29.61
C ASP A 141 3.84 3.18 -28.76
N TYR A 142 5.15 3.09 -28.54
CA TYR A 142 5.73 2.06 -27.69
C TYR A 142 5.32 2.20 -26.23
N ALA A 143 5.18 3.43 -25.74
CA ALA A 143 4.88 3.66 -24.34
C ALA A 143 3.50 3.08 -24.02
N LEU A 144 2.50 3.45 -24.82
CA LEU A 144 1.14 2.93 -24.68
C LEU A 144 1.09 1.41 -24.82
N PHE A 145 1.75 0.84 -25.84
CA PHE A 145 1.79 -0.60 -26.04
C PHE A 145 2.35 -1.36 -24.82
N TYR A 146 3.45 -0.88 -24.24
CA TYR A 146 4.06 -1.52 -23.08
C TYR A 146 3.23 -1.37 -21.82
N GLU A 147 2.73 -0.17 -21.55
CA GLU A 147 1.94 0.11 -20.36
C GLU A 147 0.63 -0.68 -20.36
N GLU A 148 -0.05 -0.81 -21.51
CA GLU A 148 -1.24 -1.65 -21.63
C GLU A 148 -0.95 -3.15 -21.44
N LEU A 149 0.18 -3.64 -21.94
CA LEU A 149 0.61 -5.03 -21.71
C LEU A 149 0.94 -5.30 -20.24
N TYR A 150 1.46 -4.30 -19.51
CA TYR A 150 1.74 -4.40 -18.08
C TYR A 150 0.54 -4.08 -17.18
N ALA A 151 -0.49 -3.39 -17.66
CA ALA A 151 -1.66 -3.01 -16.85
C ALA A 151 -2.30 -4.17 -16.06
N PRO A 152 -2.51 -5.38 -16.63
CA PRO A 152 -3.02 -6.52 -15.87
C PRO A 152 -2.07 -7.01 -14.76
N SER A 153 -0.77 -6.73 -14.89
CA SER A 153 0.23 -7.03 -13.86
C SER A 153 0.20 -6.01 -12.72
N TYR A 154 -0.06 -4.73 -13.01
CA TYR A 154 -0.30 -3.71 -11.99
C TYR A 154 -1.55 -4.05 -11.19
N GLU A 155 -2.67 -4.33 -11.87
CA GLU A 155 -3.93 -4.74 -11.22
C GLU A 155 -3.72 -5.94 -10.27
N ALA A 156 -3.03 -6.98 -10.76
CA ALA A 156 -2.79 -8.18 -9.97
C ALA A 156 -1.86 -7.93 -8.76
N ALA A 157 -0.87 -7.03 -8.89
CA ALA A 157 -0.01 -6.63 -7.79
C ALA A 157 -0.78 -5.85 -6.72
N GLU A 158 -1.67 -4.96 -7.12
CA GLU A 158 -2.51 -4.20 -6.19
C GLU A 158 -3.49 -5.08 -5.42
N PHE A 159 -4.10 -6.07 -6.08
CA PHE A 159 -4.90 -7.07 -5.37
C PHE A 159 -4.06 -7.84 -4.35
N ASP A 160 -2.85 -8.25 -4.70
CA ASP A 160 -1.95 -8.96 -3.76
C ASP A 160 -1.68 -8.11 -2.50
N GLU A 161 -1.29 -6.85 -2.69
CA GLU A 161 -1.01 -5.93 -1.59
C GLU A 161 -2.24 -5.65 -0.72
N GLN A 162 -3.40 -5.39 -1.34
CA GLN A 162 -4.62 -5.08 -0.59
C GLN A 162 -5.15 -6.29 0.18
N TYR A 163 -5.06 -7.50 -0.38
CA TYR A 163 -5.42 -8.73 0.34
C TYR A 163 -4.45 -9.06 1.47
N ALA A 164 -3.15 -8.81 1.29
CA ALA A 164 -2.15 -8.94 2.36
C ALA A 164 -2.46 -7.98 3.52
N THR A 165 -2.82 -6.74 3.21
CA THR A 165 -3.23 -5.73 4.20
C THR A 165 -4.50 -6.14 4.96
N GLU A 166 -5.51 -6.67 4.24
CA GLU A 166 -6.73 -7.18 4.86
C GLU A 166 -6.42 -8.35 5.82
N ARG A 167 -5.59 -9.31 5.37
CA ARG A 167 -5.14 -10.44 6.19
C ARG A 167 -4.49 -9.95 7.48
N ASP A 168 -3.52 -9.04 7.37
CA ASP A 168 -2.75 -8.57 8.52
C ASP A 168 -3.63 -7.78 9.50
N ALA A 169 -4.61 -7.03 9.00
CA ALA A 169 -5.59 -6.33 9.83
C ALA A 169 -6.51 -7.30 10.60
N TRP A 170 -6.97 -8.39 9.97
CA TRP A 170 -7.74 -9.44 10.65
C TRP A 170 -6.90 -10.22 11.67
N GLY A 171 -5.65 -10.56 11.33
CA GLY A 171 -4.72 -11.22 12.25
C GLY A 171 -4.43 -10.35 13.47
N GLY A 172 -4.16 -9.06 13.27
CA GLY A 172 -3.97 -8.11 14.36
C GLY A 172 -5.20 -7.99 15.29
N LYS A 173 -6.42 -8.09 14.74
CA LYS A 173 -7.64 -8.16 15.56
C LYS A 173 -7.74 -9.46 16.37
N ALA A 174 -7.46 -10.60 15.74
CA ALA A 174 -7.49 -11.90 16.41
C ALA A 174 -6.52 -11.92 17.59
N ASP A 175 -5.28 -11.48 17.38
CA ASP A 175 -4.25 -11.36 18.41
C ASP A 175 -4.65 -10.42 19.53
N ALA A 176 -5.24 -9.26 19.20
CA ALA A 176 -5.74 -8.33 20.20
C ALA A 176 -6.86 -8.95 21.05
N PHE A 177 -7.77 -9.74 20.48
CA PHE A 177 -8.80 -10.43 21.26
C PHE A 177 -8.23 -11.53 22.16
N VAL A 178 -7.22 -12.29 21.71
CA VAL A 178 -6.49 -13.23 22.58
C VAL A 178 -5.93 -12.49 23.79
N ALA A 179 -5.30 -11.34 23.58
CA ALA A 179 -4.77 -10.53 24.65
C ALA A 179 -5.87 -9.99 25.59
N VAL A 180 -7.00 -9.51 25.07
CA VAL A 180 -8.16 -9.10 25.89
C VAL A 180 -8.67 -10.23 26.78
N ILE A 181 -8.80 -11.45 26.24
CA ILE A 181 -9.24 -12.63 27.00
C ILE A 181 -8.25 -12.94 28.14
N THR A 182 -6.95 -12.87 27.88
CA THR A 182 -5.95 -13.09 28.94
C THR A 182 -6.01 -12.04 30.05
N VAL A 183 -6.23 -10.77 29.70
CA VAL A 183 -6.42 -9.69 30.70
C VAL A 183 -7.72 -9.90 31.50
N LEU A 184 -8.80 -10.36 30.87
CA LEU A 184 -10.03 -10.72 31.57
C LEU A 184 -9.84 -11.92 32.51
N ALA A 185 -9.00 -12.89 32.16
CA ALA A 185 -8.65 -13.99 33.05
C ALA A 185 -7.91 -13.49 34.31
N VAL A 186 -7.01 -12.50 34.16
CA VAL A 186 -6.38 -11.83 35.31
C VAL A 186 -7.42 -11.10 36.17
N ALA A 187 -8.39 -10.43 35.55
CA ALA A 187 -9.49 -9.79 36.29
C ALA A 187 -10.33 -10.82 37.06
N LEU A 188 -10.70 -11.96 36.44
CA LEU A 188 -11.40 -13.06 37.11
C LEU A 188 -10.62 -13.59 38.30
N PHE A 189 -9.30 -13.75 38.17
CA PHE A 189 -8.45 -14.19 39.26
C PHE A 189 -8.47 -13.20 40.44
N LEU A 190 -8.31 -11.89 40.17
CA LEU A 190 -8.36 -10.86 41.21
C LEU A 190 -9.72 -10.82 41.93
N LEU A 191 -10.82 -10.95 41.18
CA LEU A 191 -12.17 -11.01 41.73
C LEU A 191 -12.42 -12.29 42.53
N GLY A 192 -11.93 -13.44 42.04
CA GLY A 192 -11.97 -14.70 42.77
C GLY A 192 -11.23 -14.62 44.10
N LEU A 193 -10.02 -14.05 44.11
CA LEU A 193 -9.22 -13.88 45.31
C LEU A 193 -9.86 -12.93 46.33
N SER A 194 -10.66 -11.95 45.86
CA SER A 194 -11.41 -11.07 46.76
C SER A 194 -12.41 -11.81 47.65
N SER A 195 -12.88 -13.00 47.23
CA SER A 195 -13.82 -13.83 48.00
C SER A 195 -13.16 -14.58 49.16
N THR A 196 -11.86 -14.87 49.07
CA THR A 196 -11.09 -15.67 50.04
C THR A 196 -10.24 -14.81 51.00
N ILE A 197 -9.99 -13.55 50.67
CA ILE A 197 -9.16 -12.64 51.47
C ILE A 197 -9.96 -11.90 52.57
N THR A 198 -9.23 -11.46 53.60
CA THR A 198 -9.73 -10.68 54.74
C THR A 198 -10.45 -9.39 54.31
N PRO A 199 -11.41 -8.88 55.11
CA PRO A 199 -12.19 -7.68 54.76
C PRO A 199 -11.35 -6.42 54.51
N ALA A 200 -10.18 -6.31 55.13
CA ALA A 200 -9.30 -5.14 55.04
C ALA A 200 -8.75 -4.92 53.61
N VAL A 201 -8.44 -6.00 52.90
CA VAL A 201 -7.80 -5.93 51.56
C VAL A 201 -8.79 -6.26 50.44
N ARG A 202 -9.92 -6.91 50.76
CA ARG A 202 -10.98 -7.29 49.80
C ARG A 202 -11.37 -6.17 48.84
N LYS A 203 -11.64 -4.97 49.35
CA LYS A 203 -12.06 -3.82 48.52
C LYS A 203 -11.03 -3.45 47.46
N GLN A 204 -9.74 -3.57 47.78
CA GLN A 204 -8.66 -3.28 46.83
C GLN A 204 -8.65 -4.28 45.68
N PHE A 205 -8.84 -5.58 45.95
CA PHE A 205 -8.93 -6.61 44.92
C PHE A 205 -10.18 -6.48 44.04
N ILE A 206 -11.33 -6.12 44.61
CA ILE A 206 -12.56 -5.86 43.84
C ILE A 206 -12.35 -4.70 42.88
N VAL A 207 -11.81 -3.58 43.38
CA VAL A 207 -11.54 -2.40 42.55
C VAL A 207 -10.50 -2.71 41.48
N ALA A 208 -9.38 -3.35 41.83
CA ALA A 208 -8.35 -3.72 40.87
C ALA A 208 -8.90 -4.65 39.78
N GLY A 209 -9.60 -5.72 40.15
CA GLY A 209 -10.22 -6.64 39.19
C GLY A 209 -11.26 -5.96 38.30
N GLY A 210 -12.10 -5.09 38.89
CA GLY A 210 -13.08 -4.30 38.13
C GLY A 210 -12.45 -3.33 37.13
N VAL A 211 -11.37 -2.63 37.53
CA VAL A 211 -10.63 -1.72 36.65
C VAL A 211 -9.97 -2.49 35.50
N VAL A 212 -9.30 -3.61 35.79
CA VAL A 212 -8.66 -4.44 34.76
C VAL A 212 -9.71 -4.97 33.77
N ALA A 213 -10.86 -5.43 34.26
CA ALA A 213 -11.97 -5.87 33.40
C ALA A 213 -12.53 -4.73 32.53
N ALA A 214 -12.70 -3.52 33.09
CA ALA A 214 -13.19 -2.37 32.34
C ALA A 214 -12.21 -1.95 31.23
N VAL A 215 -10.91 -1.91 31.52
CA VAL A 215 -9.87 -1.62 30.53
C VAL A 215 -9.90 -2.65 29.40
N ALA A 216 -9.97 -3.93 29.74
CA ALA A 216 -10.05 -5.01 28.75
C ALA A 216 -11.31 -4.91 27.88
N ALA A 217 -12.47 -4.59 28.49
CA ALA A 217 -13.71 -4.41 27.77
C ALA A 217 -13.67 -3.22 26.80
N ILE A 218 -13.12 -2.08 27.23
CA ILE A 218 -12.96 -0.88 26.38
C ILE A 218 -11.99 -1.18 25.24
N TRP A 219 -10.86 -1.84 25.53
CA TRP A 219 -9.89 -2.22 24.50
C TRP A 219 -10.50 -3.19 23.48
N GLY A 220 -11.18 -4.25 23.93
CA GLY A 220 -11.85 -5.19 23.04
C GLY A 220 -12.96 -4.55 22.21
N ALA A 221 -13.74 -3.62 22.79
CA ALA A 221 -14.73 -2.85 22.05
C ALA A 221 -14.08 -1.94 20.99
N ALA A 222 -12.97 -1.27 21.33
CA ALA A 222 -12.22 -0.46 20.37
C ALA A 222 -11.65 -1.30 19.22
N THR A 223 -11.12 -2.49 19.51
CA THR A 223 -10.64 -3.45 18.49
C THR A 223 -11.76 -3.92 17.57
N TYR A 224 -12.95 -4.20 18.13
CA TYR A 224 -14.12 -4.60 17.34
C TYR A 224 -14.58 -3.50 16.38
N LEU A 225 -14.59 -2.25 16.84
CA LEU A 225 -15.06 -1.09 16.06
C LEU A 225 -14.08 -0.63 14.98
N ARG A 226 -12.80 -1.02 15.03
CA ARG A 226 -11.85 -0.72 13.95
C ARG A 226 -12.31 -1.43 12.68
N GLY A 227 -12.51 -0.71 11.58
CA GLY A 227 -12.79 -1.31 10.29
C GLY A 227 -11.62 -2.16 9.79
N VAL A 228 -11.91 -3.14 8.94
CA VAL A 228 -10.91 -3.77 8.08
C VAL A 228 -11.27 -3.39 6.66
N GLN A 229 -10.33 -2.75 5.95
CA GLN A 229 -10.55 -2.35 4.57
C GLN A 229 -10.30 -3.54 3.64
N ALA A 230 -11.36 -4.07 3.04
CA ALA A 230 -11.26 -5.06 1.97
C ALA A 230 -10.72 -4.41 0.68
N PRO A 231 -10.20 -5.19 -0.29
CA PRO A 231 -9.81 -4.65 -1.58
C PRO A 231 -10.98 -3.98 -2.31
N SER A 232 -10.70 -2.89 -3.01
CA SER A 232 -11.70 -2.18 -3.82
C SER A 232 -11.38 -2.34 -5.31
N PRO A 233 -12.12 -3.16 -6.07
CA PRO A 233 -11.89 -3.34 -7.50
C PRO A 233 -11.95 -2.02 -8.26
N LYS A 234 -12.93 -1.16 -7.94
CA LYS A 234 -13.03 0.16 -8.56
C LYS A 234 -11.80 1.03 -8.28
N ALA A 235 -11.30 1.04 -7.04
CA ALA A 235 -10.10 1.81 -6.72
C ALA A 235 -8.88 1.31 -7.50
N ILE A 236 -8.74 0.00 -7.64
CA ILE A 236 -7.64 -0.64 -8.39
C ILE A 236 -7.78 -0.31 -9.88
N ASP A 237 -8.98 -0.43 -10.46
CA ASP A 237 -9.25 -0.13 -11.86
C ASP A 237 -8.90 1.34 -12.19
N ASP A 238 -9.38 2.27 -11.35
CA ASP A 238 -9.09 3.70 -11.50
C ASP A 238 -7.59 4.00 -11.35
N TYR A 239 -6.91 3.36 -10.39
CA TYR A 239 -5.46 3.48 -10.19
C TYR A 239 -4.65 2.94 -11.38
N VAL A 240 -5.00 1.76 -11.89
CA VAL A 240 -4.28 1.14 -13.02
C VAL A 240 -4.46 1.98 -14.28
N ALA A 241 -5.68 2.41 -14.57
CA ALA A 241 -5.95 3.29 -15.70
C ALA A 241 -5.18 4.61 -15.59
N ALA A 242 -5.15 5.22 -14.41
CA ALA A 242 -4.37 6.43 -14.18
C ALA A 242 -2.86 6.21 -14.30
N THR A 243 -2.36 5.05 -13.88
CA THR A 243 -0.92 4.73 -13.99
C THR A 243 -0.50 4.63 -15.45
N VAL A 244 -1.30 3.96 -16.28
CA VAL A 244 -1.08 3.94 -17.74
C VAL A 244 -1.11 5.36 -18.27
N GLU A 245 -2.15 6.15 -17.96
CA GLU A 245 -2.27 7.54 -18.43
C GLU A 245 -1.08 8.42 -18.00
N VAL A 246 -0.58 8.31 -16.77
CA VAL A 246 0.61 9.06 -16.30
C VAL A 246 1.87 8.66 -17.06
N ASN A 247 2.05 7.37 -17.34
CA ASN A 247 3.25 6.85 -18.00
C ASN A 247 3.26 7.13 -19.51
N THR A 248 2.08 7.34 -20.11
CA THR A 248 1.91 7.63 -21.55
C THR A 248 1.52 9.09 -21.83
N ALA A 249 1.43 9.95 -20.82
CA ALA A 249 0.97 11.33 -20.97
C ALA A 249 1.90 12.14 -21.90
N GLU A 250 1.30 12.82 -22.88
CA GLU A 250 2.04 13.72 -23.78
C GLU A 250 1.78 15.20 -23.47
N ASP A 251 0.65 15.50 -22.81
CA ASP A 251 0.23 16.86 -22.52
C ASP A 251 -0.40 17.02 -21.13
N VAL A 252 -0.87 18.24 -20.86
CA VAL A 252 -1.48 18.62 -19.58
C VAL A 252 -2.83 17.93 -19.36
N GLU A 253 -3.63 17.71 -20.42
CA GLU A 253 -4.96 17.12 -20.33
C GLU A 253 -4.88 15.65 -19.90
N ASP A 254 -3.84 14.92 -20.34
CA ASP A 254 -3.60 13.54 -19.91
C ASP A 254 -3.32 13.43 -18.40
N TYR A 255 -2.46 14.31 -17.86
CA TYR A 255 -2.20 14.33 -16.42
C TYR A 255 -3.42 14.77 -15.61
N GLU A 256 -4.19 15.75 -16.07
CA GLU A 256 -5.44 16.16 -15.41
C GLU A 256 -6.46 15.00 -15.37
N ARG A 257 -6.56 14.23 -16.45
CA ARG A 257 -7.41 13.03 -16.52
C ARG A 257 -6.95 11.96 -15.55
N ALA A 258 -5.64 11.69 -15.48
CA ALA A 258 -5.08 10.73 -14.55
C ALA A 258 -5.27 11.14 -13.08
N ILE A 259 -5.08 12.43 -12.76
CA ILE A 259 -5.33 12.97 -11.41
C ILE A 259 -6.79 12.74 -11.00
N ALA A 260 -7.76 13.01 -11.88
CA ALA A 260 -9.17 12.80 -11.58
C ALA A 260 -9.51 11.32 -11.30
N ARG A 261 -8.86 10.38 -11.99
CA ARG A 261 -8.99 8.95 -11.68
C ARG A 261 -8.36 8.59 -10.34
N LEU A 262 -7.19 9.15 -10.03
CA LEU A 262 -6.51 8.91 -8.76
C LEU A 262 -7.30 9.48 -7.58
N ASP A 263 -7.96 10.62 -7.77
CA ASP A 263 -8.93 11.16 -6.81
C ASP A 263 -10.05 10.15 -6.53
N SER A 264 -10.66 9.59 -7.59
CA SER A 264 -11.67 8.52 -7.45
C SER A 264 -11.11 7.29 -6.73
N ALA A 265 -9.89 6.84 -7.07
CA ALA A 265 -9.25 5.70 -6.41
C ALA A 265 -9.03 5.94 -4.90
N ILE A 266 -8.61 7.15 -4.52
CA ILE A 266 -8.37 7.55 -3.13
C ILE A 266 -9.68 7.70 -2.35
N GLU A 267 -10.74 8.19 -3.00
CA GLU A 267 -12.09 8.26 -2.41
C GLU A 267 -12.66 6.86 -2.13
N GLU A 268 -12.45 5.92 -3.05
CA GLU A 268 -12.89 4.53 -2.91
C GLU A 268 -12.05 3.74 -1.88
N ARG A 269 -10.79 4.12 -1.66
CA ARG A 269 -9.90 3.50 -0.67
C ARG A 269 -9.08 4.54 0.08
N GLU A 270 -9.53 4.87 1.29
CA GLU A 270 -8.79 5.78 2.16
C GLU A 270 -7.41 5.22 2.52
N GLY A 271 -6.36 6.03 2.29
CA GLY A 271 -4.99 5.63 2.59
C GLY A 271 -4.33 4.80 1.48
N TYR A 272 -4.85 4.87 0.25
CA TYR A 272 -4.27 4.18 -0.91
C TYR A 272 -2.90 4.75 -1.29
N ALA A 273 -1.84 4.25 -0.64
CA ALA A 273 -0.47 4.76 -0.74
C ALA A 273 0.06 4.84 -2.19
N ASN A 274 -0.15 3.80 -3.00
CA ASN A 274 0.30 3.80 -4.39
C ASN A 274 -0.45 4.83 -5.23
N ALA A 275 -1.76 5.05 -4.99
CA ALA A 275 -2.51 6.11 -5.67
C ALA A 275 -2.02 7.51 -5.28
N PHE A 276 -1.67 7.75 -4.01
CA PHE A 276 -1.00 8.99 -3.62
C PHE A 276 0.35 9.15 -4.32
N LEU A 277 1.17 8.09 -4.37
CA LEU A 277 2.46 8.14 -5.05
C LEU A 277 2.31 8.51 -6.54
N VAL A 278 1.39 7.86 -7.26
CA VAL A 278 1.19 8.14 -8.70
C VAL A 278 0.58 9.54 -8.90
N ARG A 279 -0.32 9.99 -8.02
CA ARG A 279 -0.92 11.34 -8.14
C ARG A 279 0.11 12.43 -7.86
N GLY A 280 0.99 12.21 -6.88
CA GLY A 280 2.12 13.09 -6.63
C GLY A 280 3.09 13.15 -7.82
N ASN A 281 3.32 12.03 -8.50
CA ASN A 281 4.09 12.03 -9.75
C ASN A 281 3.38 12.84 -10.85
N ALA A 282 2.06 12.69 -11.01
CA ALA A 282 1.29 13.45 -11.99
C ALA A 282 1.38 14.97 -11.73
N TYR A 283 1.18 15.41 -10.48
CA TYR A 283 1.34 16.81 -10.09
C TYR A 283 2.75 17.33 -10.34
N PHE A 284 3.77 16.54 -10.01
CA PHE A 284 5.15 16.94 -10.25
C PHE A 284 5.51 17.00 -11.73
N ASN A 285 4.97 16.08 -12.55
CA ASN A 285 5.17 16.11 -14.00
C ASN A 285 4.50 17.33 -14.66
N LEU A 286 3.30 17.70 -14.18
CA LEU A 286 2.61 18.92 -14.62
C LEU A 286 3.46 20.20 -14.44
N ASP A 287 4.32 20.26 -13.42
CA ASP A 287 5.22 21.41 -13.23
C ASP A 287 6.24 21.60 -14.35
N PHE A 288 6.60 20.53 -15.06
CA PHE A 288 7.53 20.63 -16.20
C PHE A 288 6.81 21.04 -17.50
N LEU A 289 5.50 20.78 -17.59
CA LEU A 289 4.68 21.16 -18.75
C LEU A 289 4.08 22.57 -18.60
N ASN A 290 3.84 23.02 -17.37
CA ASN A 290 3.25 24.32 -17.09
C ASN A 290 4.28 25.44 -17.03
N SER A 291 4.02 26.53 -17.74
CA SER A 291 4.91 27.71 -17.79
C SER A 291 4.79 28.63 -16.57
N ASP A 292 3.78 28.41 -15.73
CA ASP A 292 3.49 29.22 -14.54
C ASP A 292 4.35 28.84 -13.31
N GLY A 293 5.23 27.84 -13.43
CA GLY A 293 6.13 27.39 -12.37
C GLY A 293 5.57 26.22 -11.54
N PRO A 294 6.17 25.92 -10.36
CA PRO A 294 6.00 24.66 -9.65
C PRO A 294 4.70 24.60 -8.82
N GLN A 295 3.54 24.70 -9.46
CA GLN A 295 2.24 24.72 -8.78
C GLN A 295 1.88 23.35 -8.18
N GLY A 296 2.16 22.26 -8.88
CA GLY A 296 1.89 20.90 -8.45
C GLY A 296 2.89 20.38 -7.41
N SER A 297 4.04 21.01 -7.23
CA SER A 297 5.06 20.56 -6.26
C SER A 297 4.58 20.51 -4.81
N GLU A 298 3.72 21.44 -4.37
CA GLU A 298 3.20 21.40 -3.01
C GLU A 298 2.23 20.22 -2.82
N ASP A 299 1.35 19.98 -3.79
CA ASP A 299 0.43 18.84 -3.80
C ASP A 299 1.19 17.51 -3.93
N ALA A 300 2.22 17.45 -4.77
CA ALA A 300 3.10 16.30 -4.89
C ALA A 300 3.81 15.96 -3.57
N LEU A 301 4.35 16.97 -2.87
CA LEU A 301 4.93 16.75 -1.54
C LEU A 301 3.91 16.24 -0.54
N ALA A 302 2.69 16.76 -0.55
CA ALA A 302 1.64 16.28 0.34
C ALA A 302 1.32 14.80 0.09
N ASP A 303 1.18 14.42 -1.17
CA ASP A 303 0.88 13.07 -1.60
C ASP A 303 2.01 12.07 -1.32
N PHE A 304 3.27 12.43 -1.62
CA PHE A 304 4.41 11.58 -1.30
C PHE A 304 4.56 11.38 0.21
N ASN A 305 4.31 12.42 1.02
CA ASN A 305 4.31 12.26 2.47
C ASN A 305 3.18 11.34 2.94
N ARG A 306 1.99 11.41 2.31
CA ARG A 306 0.88 10.50 2.62
C ARG A 306 1.19 9.05 2.24
N ALA A 307 1.91 8.81 1.14
CA ALA A 307 2.41 7.48 0.79
C ALA A 307 3.42 6.96 1.84
N LEU A 308 4.34 7.81 2.31
CA LEU A 308 5.33 7.49 3.35
C LEU A 308 4.72 7.17 4.72
N GLU A 309 3.49 7.61 5.01
CA GLU A 309 2.79 7.21 6.23
C GLU A 309 2.46 5.71 6.24
N SER A 310 2.26 5.10 5.08
CA SER A 310 2.06 3.65 4.93
C SER A 310 3.38 2.89 5.01
N ASN A 311 4.39 3.36 4.28
CA ASN A 311 5.74 2.77 4.27
C ASN A 311 6.81 3.86 4.40
N PRO A 312 7.29 4.15 5.64
CA PRO A 312 8.30 5.18 5.86
C PRO A 312 9.66 4.89 5.22
N ASP A 313 9.91 3.64 4.82
CA ASP A 313 11.15 3.20 4.18
C ASP A 313 11.00 3.04 2.65
N ASP A 314 9.88 3.49 2.05
CA ASP A 314 9.70 3.47 0.60
C ASP A 314 10.67 4.43 -0.10
N TRP A 315 11.74 3.87 -0.67
CA TRP A 315 12.81 4.62 -1.30
C TRP A 315 12.36 5.39 -2.53
N VAL A 316 11.29 4.96 -3.21
CA VAL A 316 10.70 5.68 -4.35
C VAL A 316 10.10 6.99 -3.86
N SER A 317 9.19 6.93 -2.88
CA SER A 317 8.59 8.12 -2.27
C SER A 317 9.61 9.06 -1.64
N ILE A 318 10.61 8.54 -0.90
CA ILE A 318 11.68 9.39 -0.32
C ILE A 318 12.49 10.08 -1.42
N GLY A 319 12.81 9.35 -2.50
CA GLY A 319 13.51 9.90 -3.66
C GLY A 319 12.70 11.03 -4.32
N ASN A 320 11.40 10.83 -4.48
CA ASN A 320 10.49 11.81 -5.06
C ASN A 320 10.35 13.07 -4.18
N VAL A 321 10.20 12.93 -2.86
CA VAL A 321 10.24 14.09 -1.92
C VAL A 321 11.55 14.87 -2.09
N GLY A 322 12.69 14.17 -2.21
CA GLY A 322 13.98 14.77 -2.47
C GLY A 322 14.05 15.52 -3.81
N ALA A 323 13.45 14.98 -4.86
CA ALA A 323 13.36 15.59 -6.19
C ALA A 323 12.50 16.86 -6.17
N VAL A 324 11.33 16.84 -5.50
CA VAL A 324 10.48 18.02 -5.39
C VAL A 324 11.16 19.12 -4.58
N HIS A 325 11.82 18.78 -3.46
CA HIS A 325 12.59 19.78 -2.72
C HIS A 325 13.71 20.40 -3.55
N TYR A 326 14.38 19.62 -4.41
CA TYR A 326 15.38 20.14 -5.33
C TYR A 326 14.76 21.14 -6.31
N TRP A 327 13.63 20.78 -6.91
CA TRP A 327 12.90 21.62 -7.87
C TRP A 327 12.42 22.93 -7.25
N LEU A 328 11.96 22.90 -6.00
CA LEU A 328 11.58 24.08 -5.22
C LEU A 328 12.78 24.92 -4.71
N GLY A 329 14.02 24.53 -5.02
CA GLY A 329 15.23 25.21 -4.56
C GLY A 329 15.61 24.96 -3.10
N ASN A 330 14.93 24.01 -2.44
CA ASN A 330 15.16 23.60 -1.05
C ASN A 330 16.29 22.55 -0.97
N TYR A 331 17.49 22.91 -1.41
CA TYR A 331 18.60 21.97 -1.58
C TYR A 331 19.04 21.27 -0.28
N GLU A 332 18.95 21.93 0.88
CA GLU A 332 19.28 21.30 2.17
C GLU A 332 18.34 20.13 2.49
N ALA A 333 17.03 20.32 2.29
CA ALA A 333 16.02 19.29 2.49
C ALA A 333 16.15 18.15 1.45
N SER A 334 16.46 18.49 0.20
CA SER A 334 16.74 17.49 -0.84
C SER A 334 17.95 16.60 -0.49
N LEU A 335 19.02 17.20 0.03
CA LEU A 335 20.21 16.46 0.49
C LEU A 335 19.91 15.56 1.69
N GLU A 336 19.10 16.02 2.64
CA GLU A 336 18.71 15.18 3.79
C GLU A 336 17.94 13.92 3.35
N ASN A 337 17.00 14.06 2.41
CA ASN A 337 16.25 12.93 1.86
C ASN A 337 17.15 11.94 1.10
N THR A 338 18.07 12.44 0.28
CA THR A 338 19.01 11.59 -0.49
C THR A 338 20.14 10.97 0.36
N GLU A 339 20.56 11.62 1.45
CA GLU A 339 21.46 11.02 2.44
C GLU A 339 20.75 9.98 3.32
N GLY A 340 19.43 10.10 3.49
CA GLY A 340 18.57 9.10 4.11
C GLY A 340 18.48 7.81 3.30
N THR A 341 18.24 7.92 1.98
CA THR A 341 18.09 6.77 1.06
C THR A 341 19.38 5.99 0.80
N THR A 342 20.55 6.64 0.91
CA THR A 342 21.85 6.02 0.62
C THR A 342 22.49 5.30 1.82
N ARG A 343 21.80 5.24 2.97
CA ARG A 343 22.28 4.51 4.15
C ARG A 343 21.75 3.08 4.15
N PRO A 344 22.59 2.06 3.90
CA PRO A 344 22.14 0.68 4.03
C PRO A 344 21.73 0.35 5.47
N PRO A 345 20.71 -0.49 5.69
CA PRO A 345 20.03 -0.69 6.98
C PRO A 345 20.92 -1.16 8.15
N TRP A 346 22.16 -1.63 7.90
CA TRP A 346 23.10 -2.06 8.94
C TRP A 346 24.06 -0.97 9.45
N ARG A 347 24.01 0.27 8.95
CA ARG A 347 24.77 1.38 9.55
C ARG A 347 23.95 2.06 10.64
N THR A 348 24.29 1.73 11.89
CA THR A 348 23.79 2.41 13.11
C THR A 348 23.83 3.94 13.00
N PRO A 349 22.85 4.66 13.57
CA PRO A 349 22.84 6.12 13.49
C PRO A 349 24.06 6.65 14.24
N LYS A 350 24.96 7.33 13.51
CA LYS A 350 26.03 8.10 14.15
C LYS A 350 25.36 9.10 15.08
N ARG A 351 25.59 8.93 16.40
CA ARG A 351 25.37 9.97 17.41
C ARG A 351 25.77 11.31 16.79
N ARG A 352 24.82 12.24 16.70
CA ARG A 352 25.04 13.64 16.33
C ARG A 352 26.25 14.14 17.15
N TRP A 353 27.41 14.25 16.52
CA TRP A 353 28.53 14.98 17.10
C TRP A 353 28.14 16.46 17.02
N ARG A 354 27.55 16.96 18.11
CA ARG A 354 27.60 18.39 18.40
C ARG A 354 29.05 18.73 18.72
N SER A 355 29.80 19.23 17.74
CA SER A 355 30.98 20.05 18.03
C SER A 355 30.68 21.48 17.61
N ASN A 356 30.49 22.31 18.63
CA ASN A 356 30.52 23.76 18.60
C ASN A 356 31.66 24.31 17.72
N ARG A 357 31.37 25.47 17.12
CA ARG A 357 32.27 26.61 16.84
C ARG A 357 33.77 26.27 16.74
N THR A 358 34.40 26.56 15.61
CA THR A 358 35.08 27.84 15.38
C THR A 358 35.60 27.86 13.93
N ILE A 359 35.17 28.85 13.16
CA ILE A 359 35.86 29.27 11.93
C ILE A 359 37.23 29.79 12.34
N ARG A 360 38.33 29.14 11.91
CA ARG A 360 39.66 29.74 11.82
C ARG A 360 40.44 29.14 10.64
N SER A 361 40.48 29.93 9.57
CA SER A 361 41.65 30.34 8.76
C SER A 361 42.88 29.43 8.64
N TYR A 362 43.43 29.43 7.40
CA TYR A 362 44.73 28.91 6.91
C TYR A 362 44.70 27.40 6.62
N LEU A 363 44.75 26.92 5.37
CA LEU A 363 45.63 27.24 4.24
C LEU A 363 44.95 26.94 2.90
#